data_AF-A0A2U3LRB5-F1
#
_entry.id   AF-A0A2U3LRB5-F1
#
_cell.length_a   1.000
_cell.length_b   1.000
_cell.length_c   1.000
_cell.angle_alpha   90.00
_cell.angle_beta   90.00
_cell.angle_gamma   90.00
#
_symmetry.space_group_name_H-M   'P 1'
#
loop_
_entity.id
_entity.type
_entity.pdbx_description
1 polymer ?
#
loop_
_entity_poly.entity_id
_entity_poly.type
_entity_poly.pdbx_seq_one_letter_code
_entity_poly.pdbx_strand_id
1 'polypeptide(L)'
;MESLDLVKQLNERPMWVKLDAQTRSSIYRTIFALSELFQRADTEERRAIAAALDRPAKNLMYDYTRDKAVEGRRTGSRSAIVEGLIPVVMAGGRSDRMTGGSLMAMLCRSAEKTGLDAPEIFAYGAQFATDERSRDQIRDFPSLSPEMKDIARAGFHEKKTPEGPTYEHQTEAMARPRWWDWLLRRRRPNPDDTLATLRAIEEYNKSNKK
;
A
#
# COMPACT_ATOMS: atom_id res chain seq x y z
N MET A 1 11.32 23.67 7.47
CA MET A 1 11.22 24.20 6.08
C MET A 1 11.37 23.07 5.07
N GLU A 2 12.37 22.20 5.24
CA GLU A 2 12.64 21.04 4.37
C GLU A 2 11.45 20.05 4.22
N SER A 3 10.74 19.75 5.30
CA SER A 3 9.63 18.77 5.30
C SER A 3 8.43 19.20 4.44
N LEU A 4 8.04 20.47 4.49
CA LEU A 4 6.92 20.99 3.69
C LEU A 4 7.25 21.09 2.20
N ASP A 5 8.51 21.33 1.85
CA ASP A 5 8.96 21.32 0.46
C ASP A 5 8.86 19.92 -0.16
N LEU A 6 9.21 18.87 0.61
CA LEU A 6 9.01 17.48 0.18
C LEU A 6 7.52 17.14 0.04
N VAL A 7 6.67 17.59 0.97
CA VAL A 7 5.21 17.41 0.85
C VAL A 7 4.69 18.08 -0.42
N LYS A 8 5.12 19.31 -0.70
CA LYS A 8 4.74 20.01 -1.94
C LYS A 8 5.15 19.25 -3.20
N GLN A 9 6.38 18.73 -3.23
CA GLN A 9 6.87 17.91 -4.35
C GLN A 9 6.04 16.64 -4.59
N LEU A 10 5.46 16.05 -3.54
CA LEU A 10 4.56 14.90 -3.66
C LEU A 10 3.15 15.30 -4.10
N ASN A 11 2.62 16.39 -3.54
CA ASN A 11 1.29 16.91 -3.85
C ASN A 11 1.17 17.36 -5.33
N GLU A 12 2.25 17.90 -5.92
CA GLU A 12 2.28 18.33 -7.32
C GLU A 12 2.28 17.17 -8.34
N ARG A 13 2.36 15.91 -7.88
CA ARG A 13 2.39 14.75 -8.77
C ARG A 13 0.99 14.36 -9.23
N PRO A 14 0.80 14.03 -10.51
CA PRO A 14 -0.49 13.61 -11.00
C PRO A 14 -0.87 12.23 -10.42
N MET A 15 -2.11 12.13 -9.93
CA MET A 15 -2.71 10.87 -9.53
C MET A 15 -3.03 10.03 -10.78
N TRP A 16 -2.96 8.70 -10.66
CA TRP A 16 -3.37 7.74 -11.72
C TRP A 16 -2.55 7.74 -13.02
N VAL A 17 -1.39 8.38 -13.04
CA VAL A 17 -0.47 8.30 -14.19
C VAL A 17 0.43 7.09 -14.01
N LYS A 18 0.59 6.30 -15.08
CA LYS A 18 1.60 5.24 -15.10
C LYS A 18 2.98 5.90 -15.08
N LEU A 19 3.65 5.81 -13.94
CA LEU A 19 4.99 6.35 -13.76
C LEU A 19 6.00 5.45 -14.47
N ASP A 20 6.91 6.05 -15.21
CA ASP A 20 8.12 5.36 -15.63
C ASP A 20 9.03 5.06 -14.41
N ALA A 21 10.03 4.20 -14.61
CA ALA A 21 10.91 3.75 -13.53
C ALA A 21 11.72 4.89 -12.90
N GLN A 22 12.15 5.88 -13.69
CA GLN A 22 12.95 7.00 -13.20
C GLN A 22 12.11 7.94 -12.35
N THR A 23 10.91 8.29 -12.81
CA THR A 23 9.93 9.09 -12.06
C THR A 23 9.53 8.40 -10.76
N ARG A 24 9.23 7.10 -10.81
CA ARG A 24 8.91 6.30 -9.60
C ARG A 24 10.06 6.34 -8.59
N SER A 25 11.30 6.14 -9.06
CA SER A 25 12.49 6.16 -8.19
C SER A 25 12.74 7.53 -7.56
N SER A 26 12.42 8.63 -8.25
CA SER A 26 12.51 9.99 -7.71
C SER A 26 11.46 10.24 -6.61
N ILE A 27 10.22 9.82 -6.86
CA ILE A 27 9.12 9.90 -5.88
C ILE A 27 9.46 9.08 -4.64
N TYR A 28 10.00 7.87 -4.80
CA TYR A 28 10.34 6.99 -3.68
C TYR A 28 11.46 7.55 -2.81
N ARG A 29 12.43 8.24 -3.42
CA ARG A 29 13.45 8.99 -2.66
C ARG A 29 12.83 10.13 -1.87
N THR A 30 11.85 10.83 -2.44
CA THR A 30 11.12 11.91 -1.75
C THR A 30 10.32 11.37 -0.56
N ILE A 31 9.60 10.26 -0.73
CA ILE A 31 8.84 9.59 0.34
C ILE A 31 9.77 9.10 1.44
N PHE A 32 10.91 8.50 1.08
CA PHE A 32 11.90 8.02 2.04
C PHE A 32 12.49 9.19 2.86
N ALA A 33 12.95 10.25 2.20
CA ALA A 33 13.48 11.43 2.88
C ALA A 33 12.45 12.08 3.82
N LEU A 34 11.18 12.20 3.37
CA LEU A 34 10.10 12.71 4.20
C LEU A 34 9.82 11.79 5.40
N SER A 35 9.93 10.47 5.22
CA SER A 35 9.77 9.48 6.30
C SER A 35 10.90 9.55 7.32
N GLU A 36 12.13 9.85 6.91
CA GLU A 36 13.23 10.10 7.85
C GLU A 36 13.02 11.39 8.65
N LEU A 37 12.61 12.48 7.99
CA LEU A 37 12.29 13.73 8.67
C LEU A 37 11.13 13.54 9.65
N PHE A 38 10.06 12.87 9.22
CA PHE A 38 8.88 12.61 10.06
C PHE A 38 9.21 11.82 11.33
N GLN A 39 10.15 10.86 11.25
CA GLN A 39 10.59 10.10 12.42
C GLN A 39 11.40 10.95 13.42
N ARG A 40 12.14 11.94 12.95
CA ARG A 40 12.95 12.85 13.79
C ARG A 40 12.16 14.06 14.30
N ALA A 41 11.05 14.38 13.63
CA ALA A 41 10.19 15.50 13.94
C ALA A 41 9.46 15.33 15.29
N ASP A 42 9.17 16.45 15.93
CA ASP A 42 8.28 16.47 17.09
C ASP A 42 6.82 16.23 16.68
N THR A 43 5.91 16.26 17.66
CA THR A 43 4.50 15.97 17.41
C THR A 43 3.80 17.07 16.61
N GLU A 44 4.21 18.33 16.76
CA GLU A 44 3.61 19.46 16.05
C GLU A 44 4.01 19.45 14.58
N GLU A 45 5.29 19.25 14.28
CA GLU A 45 5.77 19.12 12.91
C GLU A 45 5.19 17.88 12.22
N ARG A 46 5.09 16.73 12.91
CA ARG A 46 4.40 15.55 12.36
C ARG A 46 2.95 15.83 12.01
N ARG A 47 2.22 16.59 12.85
CA ARG A 47 0.84 17.00 12.56
C ARG A 47 0.78 17.93 11.36
N ALA A 48 1.71 18.87 11.23
CA ALA A 48 1.79 19.78 10.09
C ALA A 48 2.05 19.01 8.78
N ILE A 49 2.99 18.06 8.78
CA ILE A 49 3.28 17.18 7.63
C ILE A 49 2.03 16.39 7.26
N ALA A 50 1.42 15.69 8.22
CA ALA A 50 0.25 14.85 7.98
C ALA A 50 -0.96 15.64 7.45
N ALA A 51 -1.15 16.88 7.93
CA ALA A 51 -2.21 17.77 7.48
C ALA A 51 -1.96 18.34 6.08
N ALA A 52 -0.70 18.54 5.70
CA ALA A 52 -0.32 19.08 4.39
C ALA A 52 -0.36 18.05 3.26
N LEU A 53 -0.39 16.75 3.57
CA LEU A 53 -0.48 15.68 2.57
C LEU A 53 -1.87 15.63 1.93
N ASP A 54 -1.90 15.84 0.63
CA ASP A 54 -3.11 15.70 -0.17
C ASP A 54 -3.36 14.26 -0.62
N ARG A 55 -4.45 14.06 -1.37
CA ARG A 55 -4.83 12.74 -1.88
C ARG A 55 -3.79 12.19 -2.87
N PRO A 56 -3.26 12.95 -3.85
CA PRO A 56 -2.16 12.49 -4.70
C PRO A 56 -0.96 11.94 -3.92
N ALA A 57 -0.44 12.68 -2.95
CA ALA A 57 0.71 12.26 -2.16
C ALA A 57 0.41 10.98 -1.37
N LYS A 58 -0.76 10.89 -0.73
CA LYS A 58 -1.20 9.67 -0.02
C LYS A 58 -1.27 8.45 -0.94
N ASN A 59 -1.76 8.62 -2.17
CA ASN A 59 -1.79 7.52 -3.13
C ASN A 59 -0.38 7.01 -3.50
N LEU A 60 0.58 7.92 -3.69
CA LEU A 60 1.98 7.55 -3.94
C LEU A 60 2.62 6.83 -2.75
N MET A 61 2.27 7.25 -1.53
CA MET A 61 2.68 6.56 -0.31
C MET A 61 2.11 5.15 -0.21
N TYR A 62 0.90 4.91 -0.72
CA TYR A 62 0.31 3.57 -0.77
C TYR A 62 1.09 2.64 -1.71
N ASP A 63 1.44 3.13 -2.90
CA ASP A 63 2.26 2.36 -3.84
C ASP A 63 3.64 2.04 -3.25
N TYR A 64 4.28 3.04 -2.61
CA TYR A 64 5.55 2.84 -1.92
C TYR A 64 5.45 1.79 -0.81
N THR A 65 4.40 1.88 0.01
CA THR A 65 4.16 0.95 1.11
C THR A 65 3.97 -0.49 0.60
N ARG A 66 3.20 -0.66 -0.47
CA ARG A 66 3.00 -1.97 -1.11
C ARG A 66 4.32 -2.55 -1.58
N ASP A 67 5.15 -1.76 -2.27
CA ASP A 67 6.46 -2.20 -2.73
C ASP A 67 7.38 -2.59 -1.57
N LYS A 68 7.35 -1.84 -0.46
CA LYS A 68 8.09 -2.16 0.74
C LYS A 68 7.60 -3.42 1.45
N ALA A 69 6.29 -3.68 1.45
CA ALA A 69 5.76 -4.97 1.92
C ALA A 69 6.27 -6.14 1.07
N VAL A 70 6.33 -5.97 -0.26
CA VAL A 70 6.89 -6.98 -1.19
C VAL A 70 8.39 -7.16 -0.97
N GLU A 71 9.15 -6.08 -0.84
CA GLU A 71 10.59 -6.09 -0.56
C GLU A 71 10.88 -6.84 0.75
N GLY A 72 10.19 -6.48 1.84
CA GLY A 72 10.32 -7.16 3.12
C GLY A 72 9.96 -8.63 3.03
N ARG A 73 8.95 -9.00 2.22
CA ARG A 73 8.52 -10.39 2.04
C ARG A 73 9.59 -11.23 1.35
N ARG A 74 10.29 -10.64 0.38
CA ARG A 74 11.33 -11.28 -0.43
C ARG A 74 12.67 -11.38 0.30
N THR A 75 12.99 -10.38 1.10
CA THR A 75 14.32 -10.23 1.73
C THR A 75 14.33 -10.61 3.21
N GLY A 76 13.18 -10.68 3.87
CA GLY A 76 13.10 -10.76 5.33
C GLY A 76 13.59 -9.49 6.03
N SER A 77 13.67 -8.36 5.32
CA SER A 77 14.20 -7.12 5.88
C SER A 77 13.19 -6.42 6.81
N ARG A 78 13.54 -6.31 8.10
CA ARG A 78 12.82 -5.48 9.07
C ARG A 78 12.77 -4.02 8.64
N SER A 79 13.87 -3.49 8.07
CA SER A 79 13.93 -2.08 7.66
C SER A 79 12.94 -1.81 6.53
N ALA A 80 12.78 -2.72 5.58
CA ALA A 80 11.79 -2.58 4.51
C ALA A 80 10.36 -2.48 5.06
N ILE A 81 10.01 -3.32 6.05
CA ILE A 81 8.68 -3.25 6.68
C ILE A 81 8.48 -1.93 7.43
N VAL A 82 9.48 -1.48 8.18
CA VAL A 82 9.43 -0.20 8.90
C VAL A 82 9.29 0.97 7.92
N GLU A 83 10.13 1.01 6.87
CA GLU A 83 10.07 2.01 5.81
C GLU A 83 8.70 2.05 5.12
N GLY A 84 8.05 0.90 4.92
CA GLY A 84 6.68 0.84 4.42
C GLY A 84 5.62 1.28 5.43
N LEU A 85 5.86 1.08 6.73
CA LEU A 85 4.89 1.44 7.77
C LEU A 85 4.83 2.95 8.00
N ILE A 86 5.97 3.66 7.98
CA ILE A 86 6.01 5.11 8.29
C ILE A 86 5.08 5.94 7.40
N PRO A 87 5.01 5.75 6.06
CA PRO A 87 4.04 6.46 5.22
C PRO A 87 2.58 6.21 5.60
N VAL A 88 2.23 5.02 6.10
CA VAL A 88 0.88 4.72 6.60
C VAL A 88 0.58 5.53 7.86
N VAL A 89 1.55 5.60 8.78
CA VAL A 89 1.46 6.44 9.98
C VAL A 89 1.29 7.91 9.61
N MET A 90 2.10 8.39 8.65
CA MET A 90 2.13 9.77 8.18
C MET A 90 0.83 10.17 7.46
N ALA A 91 0.21 9.26 6.71
CA ALA A 91 -1.12 9.45 6.13
C ALA A 91 -2.24 9.53 7.20
N GLY A 92 -1.87 9.45 8.47
CA GLY A 92 -2.71 9.66 9.65
C GLY A 92 -3.27 8.38 10.23
N GLY A 93 -2.74 7.20 9.85
CA GLY A 93 -3.28 5.88 10.25
C GLY A 93 -4.76 5.68 9.88
N ARG A 94 -5.37 6.68 9.23
CA ARG A 94 -6.79 6.75 8.96
C ARG A 94 -7.06 5.77 7.85
N SER A 95 -7.51 4.63 8.32
CA SER A 95 -8.47 3.75 7.73
C SER A 95 -9.69 4.53 7.20
N ASP A 96 -9.57 5.22 6.06
CA ASP A 96 -10.49 4.83 4.98
C ASP A 96 -10.30 3.31 4.87
N ARG A 97 -11.19 2.57 5.56
CA ARG A 97 -10.97 1.18 6.05
C ARG A 97 -10.37 0.24 5.01
N MET A 98 -10.62 0.53 3.74
CA MET A 98 -10.13 -0.23 2.60
C MET A 98 -8.63 -0.05 2.35
N THR A 99 -8.04 1.12 2.53
CA THR A 99 -6.67 1.40 2.06
C THR A 99 -5.63 1.38 3.17
N GLY A 100 -5.81 2.11 4.27
CA GLY A 100 -4.85 2.07 5.39
C GLY A 100 -4.78 0.68 6.04
N GLY A 101 -5.93 0.05 6.25
CA GLY A 101 -6.00 -1.30 6.84
C GLY A 101 -5.39 -2.38 5.96
N SER A 102 -5.51 -2.27 4.63
CA SER A 102 -4.96 -3.26 3.71
C SER A 102 -3.45 -3.18 3.59
N LEU A 103 -2.88 -1.97 3.64
CA LEU A 103 -1.43 -1.78 3.68
C LEU A 103 -0.84 -2.32 4.97
N MET A 104 -1.46 -2.05 6.12
CA MET A 104 -1.07 -2.67 7.39
C MET A 104 -1.18 -4.20 7.33
N ALA A 105 -2.24 -4.74 6.71
CA ALA A 105 -2.40 -6.17 6.50
C ALA A 105 -1.26 -6.78 5.65
N MET A 106 -0.84 -6.11 4.57
CA MET A 106 0.29 -6.56 3.75
C MET A 106 1.60 -6.55 4.52
N LEU A 107 1.90 -5.46 5.24
CA LEU A 107 3.11 -5.32 6.05
C LEU A 107 3.16 -6.37 7.17
N CYS A 108 2.04 -6.55 7.89
CA CYS A 108 1.92 -7.55 8.95
C CYS A 108 2.12 -8.96 8.41
N ARG A 109 1.43 -9.31 7.31
CA ARG A 109 1.59 -10.62 6.66
C ARG A 109 3.02 -10.84 6.16
N SER A 110 3.66 -9.80 5.64
CA SER A 110 5.03 -9.86 5.17
C SER A 110 6.01 -10.15 6.30
N ALA A 111 5.86 -9.46 7.44
CA ALA A 111 6.63 -9.73 8.66
C ALA A 111 6.39 -11.15 9.21
N GLU A 112 5.12 -11.56 9.38
CA GLU A 112 4.76 -12.89 9.89
C GLU A 112 5.33 -14.02 9.01
N LYS A 113 5.23 -13.88 7.68
CA LYS A 113 5.72 -14.90 6.73
C LYS A 113 7.24 -14.97 6.62
N THR A 114 7.95 -13.99 7.16
CA THR A 114 9.41 -13.94 7.21
C THR A 114 9.95 -14.20 8.62
N GLY A 115 9.07 -14.48 9.59
CA GLY A 115 9.45 -14.76 10.97
C GLY A 115 9.88 -13.51 11.76
N LEU A 116 9.55 -12.31 11.27
CA LEU A 116 9.80 -11.06 11.99
C LEU A 116 8.72 -10.83 13.06
N ASP A 117 9.09 -10.15 14.14
CA ASP A 117 8.17 -9.75 15.20
C ASP A 117 7.28 -8.58 14.74
N ALA A 118 6.11 -8.92 14.18
CA ALA A 118 5.14 -7.92 13.72
C ALA A 118 4.65 -7.00 14.86
N PRO A 119 4.26 -7.50 16.05
CA PRO A 119 3.95 -6.64 17.21
C PRO A 119 5.02 -5.59 17.51
N GLU A 120 6.29 -5.97 17.55
CA GLU A 120 7.39 -5.03 17.84
C GLU A 120 7.54 -3.95 16.74
N ILE A 121 7.47 -4.35 15.47
CA ILE A 121 7.58 -3.43 14.33
C ILE A 121 6.43 -2.42 14.32
N PHE A 122 5.20 -2.88 14.57
CA PHE A 122 4.03 -2.01 14.59
C PHE A 122 4.01 -1.11 15.83
N ALA A 123 4.47 -1.60 16.99
CA ALA A 123 4.68 -0.76 18.17
C ALA A 123 5.71 0.35 17.90
N TYR A 124 6.81 0.03 17.20
CA TYR A 124 7.78 1.04 16.75
C TYR A 124 7.15 2.08 15.82
N GLY A 125 6.34 1.67 14.83
CA GLY A 125 5.65 2.61 13.95
C GLY A 125 4.63 3.49 14.69
N ALA A 126 3.90 2.91 15.64
CA ALA A 126 2.86 3.59 16.40
C ALA A 126 3.38 4.79 17.21
N GLN A 127 4.64 4.78 17.65
CA GLN A 127 5.23 5.91 18.38
C GLN A 127 5.26 7.21 17.54
N PHE A 128 5.19 7.10 16.22
CA PHE A 128 5.20 8.24 15.32
C PHE A 128 3.82 8.83 15.03
N ALA A 129 2.74 8.18 15.45
CA ALA A 129 1.37 8.64 15.19
C ALA A 129 1.07 10.00 15.85
N THR A 130 0.27 10.82 15.15
CA THR A 130 -0.04 12.20 15.52
C THR A 130 -1.21 12.34 16.51
N ASP A 131 -1.98 11.27 16.70
CA ASP A 131 -3.08 11.15 17.64
C ASP A 131 -3.15 9.74 18.27
N GLU A 132 -3.81 9.65 19.42
CA GLU A 132 -3.90 8.43 20.23
C GLU A 132 -4.67 7.31 19.52
N ARG A 133 -5.76 7.64 18.84
CA ARG A 133 -6.56 6.65 18.11
C ARG A 133 -5.74 5.98 17.01
N SER A 134 -5.01 6.77 16.22
CA SER A 134 -4.13 6.24 15.17
C SER A 134 -3.00 5.40 15.76
N ARG A 135 -2.41 5.86 16.88
CA ARG A 135 -1.39 5.11 17.61
C ARG A 135 -1.88 3.72 18.02
N ASP A 136 -3.03 3.64 18.69
CA ASP A 136 -3.61 2.39 19.14
C ASP A 136 -3.96 1.48 17.96
N GLN A 137 -4.57 2.04 16.91
CA GLN A 137 -4.91 1.28 15.70
C GLN A 137 -3.68 0.64 15.05
N ILE A 138 -2.56 1.36 14.96
CA ILE A 138 -1.32 0.84 14.40
C ILE A 138 -0.72 -0.20 15.35
N ARG A 139 -0.56 0.13 16.63
CA ARG A 139 0.04 -0.76 17.64
C ARG A 139 -0.68 -2.09 17.73
N ASP A 140 -2.01 -2.05 17.78
CA ASP A 140 -2.83 -3.22 18.07
C ASP A 140 -3.17 -4.02 16.79
N PHE A 141 -2.80 -3.52 15.61
CA PHE A 141 -3.09 -4.14 14.33
C PHE A 141 -2.63 -5.62 14.25
N PRO A 142 -1.39 -5.99 14.65
CA PRO A 142 -0.94 -7.38 14.56
C PRO A 142 -1.75 -8.36 15.42
N SER A 143 -2.39 -7.87 16.49
CA SER A 143 -3.22 -8.65 17.41
C SER A 143 -4.67 -8.82 16.93
N LEU A 144 -5.06 -8.17 15.84
CA LEU A 144 -6.39 -8.35 15.24
C LEU A 144 -6.58 -9.80 14.77
N SER A 145 -7.85 -10.22 14.68
CA SER A 145 -8.19 -11.56 14.20
C SER A 145 -7.70 -11.78 12.75
N PRO A 146 -7.44 -13.03 12.33
CA PRO A 146 -7.00 -13.31 10.96
C PRO A 146 -7.90 -12.71 9.89
N GLU A 147 -9.22 -12.69 10.11
CA GLU A 147 -10.21 -12.12 9.19
C GLU A 147 -10.09 -10.59 9.07
N MET A 148 -9.63 -9.92 10.13
CA MET A 148 -9.40 -8.46 10.12
C MET A 148 -8.06 -8.09 9.47
N LYS A 149 -7.10 -9.03 9.45
CA LYS A 149 -5.80 -8.90 8.78
C LYS A 149 -5.80 -9.47 7.35
N ASP A 150 -6.95 -9.91 6.85
CA ASP A 150 -7.03 -10.52 5.53
C ASP A 150 -6.97 -9.47 4.41
N ILE A 151 -5.87 -9.49 3.65
CA ILE A 151 -5.65 -8.64 2.48
C ILE A 151 -6.71 -8.85 1.38
N ALA A 152 -7.36 -10.02 1.31
CA ALA A 152 -8.39 -10.32 0.32
C ALA A 152 -9.65 -9.47 0.52
N ARG A 153 -9.94 -9.04 1.76
CA ARG A 153 -11.08 -8.14 2.04
C ARG A 153 -10.91 -6.76 1.41
N ALA A 154 -9.68 -6.37 1.13
CA ALA A 154 -9.36 -5.15 0.40
C ALA A 154 -9.06 -5.42 -1.08
N GLY A 155 -9.45 -6.59 -1.59
CA GLY A 155 -9.25 -6.96 -2.98
C GLY A 155 -7.81 -7.36 -3.32
N PHE A 156 -6.89 -7.53 -2.37
CA PHE A 156 -5.52 -7.93 -2.69
C PHE A 156 -5.30 -9.42 -2.52
N HIS A 157 -4.46 -9.99 -3.36
CA HIS A 157 -3.99 -11.37 -3.21
C HIS A 157 -2.49 -11.46 -3.46
N GLU A 158 -1.87 -12.44 -2.81
CA GLU A 158 -0.47 -12.75 -3.01
C GLU A 158 -0.31 -13.62 -4.27
N LYS A 159 0.56 -13.20 -5.17
CA LYS A 159 0.87 -13.90 -6.42
C LYS A 159 2.34 -14.30 -6.44
N LYS A 160 2.61 -15.53 -6.85
CA LYS A 160 3.99 -16.00 -7.04
C LYS A 160 4.48 -15.55 -8.41
N THR A 161 5.63 -14.87 -8.46
CA THR A 161 6.35 -14.54 -9.70
C THR A 161 7.75 -15.15 -9.66
N PRO A 162 8.48 -15.22 -10.79
CA PRO A 162 9.87 -15.69 -10.82
C PRO A 162 10.79 -14.90 -9.87
N GLU A 163 10.49 -13.62 -9.63
CA GLU A 163 11.23 -12.73 -8.74
C GLU A 163 10.79 -12.84 -7.27
N GLY A 164 9.86 -13.74 -6.95
CA GLY A 164 9.29 -13.95 -5.62
C GLY A 164 7.83 -13.50 -5.50
N PRO A 165 7.25 -13.54 -4.29
CA PRO A 165 5.87 -13.11 -4.08
C PRO A 165 5.68 -11.63 -4.41
N THR A 166 4.49 -11.26 -4.86
CA THR A 166 4.00 -9.89 -5.03
C THR A 166 2.55 -9.79 -4.57
N TYR A 167 2.06 -8.57 -4.34
CA TYR A 167 0.65 -8.30 -4.04
C TYR A 167 -0.02 -7.65 -5.26
N GLU A 168 -1.08 -8.27 -5.77
CA GLU A 168 -1.85 -7.77 -6.92
C GLU A 168 -3.28 -7.44 -6.46
N HIS A 169 -3.79 -6.26 -6.83
CA HIS A 169 -5.19 -5.94 -6.56
C HIS A 169 -6.10 -6.70 -7.54
N GLN A 170 -7.28 -7.12 -7.10
CA GLN A 170 -8.23 -7.87 -7.91
C GLN A 170 -8.68 -7.05 -9.11
N THR A 171 -8.83 -5.74 -8.95
CA THR A 171 -9.06 -4.87 -10.12
C THR A 171 -7.82 -4.69 -10.98
N GLU A 172 -6.58 -4.86 -10.53
CA GLU A 172 -5.41 -4.90 -11.44
C GLU A 172 -5.39 -6.21 -12.24
N ALA A 173 -5.73 -7.31 -11.58
CA ALA A 173 -5.95 -8.61 -12.22
C ALA A 173 -7.13 -8.57 -13.22
N MET A 174 -8.15 -7.73 -12.97
CA MET A 174 -9.31 -7.54 -13.85
C MET A 174 -9.19 -6.35 -14.83
N ALA A 175 -8.36 -5.33 -14.56
CA ALA A 175 -8.23 -4.08 -15.34
C ALA A 175 -7.31 -4.23 -16.55
N ARG A 176 -6.74 -5.42 -16.73
CA ARG A 176 -6.58 -5.96 -18.07
C ARG A 176 -7.62 -7.03 -18.29
N PRO A 177 -8.87 -6.65 -18.64
CA PRO A 177 -9.71 -7.63 -19.28
C PRO A 177 -8.91 -8.14 -20.48
N ARG A 178 -8.73 -9.45 -20.62
CA ARG A 178 -7.93 -10.00 -21.73
C ARG A 178 -8.49 -9.58 -23.09
N TRP A 179 -9.75 -9.16 -23.14
CA TRP A 179 -10.40 -8.56 -24.31
C TRP A 179 -9.88 -7.14 -24.66
N TRP A 180 -9.20 -6.42 -23.77
CA TRP A 180 -8.50 -5.18 -24.13
C TRP A 180 -7.24 -5.43 -24.96
N ASP A 181 -6.53 -6.52 -24.70
CA ASP A 181 -5.45 -6.97 -25.59
C ASP A 181 -6.00 -7.45 -26.95
N TRP A 182 -7.25 -7.95 -26.98
CA TRP A 182 -7.98 -8.23 -28.22
C TRP A 182 -8.29 -6.95 -28.99
N LEU A 183 -8.83 -5.92 -28.32
CA LEU A 183 -9.19 -4.66 -28.97
C LEU A 183 -7.97 -3.88 -29.49
N LEU A 184 -6.84 -4.00 -28.78
CA LEU A 184 -5.55 -3.46 -29.21
C LEU A 184 -4.81 -4.37 -30.21
N ARG A 185 -5.43 -5.46 -30.69
CA ARG A 185 -4.86 -6.46 -31.62
C ARG A 185 -3.54 -7.10 -31.16
N ARG A 186 -3.24 -7.06 -29.86
CA ARG A 186 -2.03 -7.66 -29.27
C ARG A 186 -2.17 -9.16 -29.06
N ARG A 187 -3.40 -9.69 -29.08
CA ARG A 187 -3.68 -11.12 -28.89
C ARG A 187 -4.97 -11.51 -29.63
N ARG A 188 -5.04 -12.73 -30.17
CA ARG A 188 -6.30 -13.28 -30.72
C ARG A 188 -7.25 -13.64 -29.57
N PRO A 189 -8.57 -13.41 -29.72
CA PRO A 189 -9.53 -13.71 -28.67
C PRO A 189 -9.63 -15.23 -28.51
N ASN A 190 -9.53 -15.71 -27.27
CA ASN A 190 -9.82 -17.09 -26.90
C ASN A 190 -11.21 -17.12 -26.22
N PRO A 191 -12.16 -17.96 -26.68
CA PRO A 191 -13.46 -18.14 -26.02
C PRO A 191 -13.40 -18.36 -24.51
N ASP A 192 -12.37 -19.07 -24.02
CA ASP A 192 -12.19 -19.34 -22.59
C ASP A 192 -11.89 -18.06 -21.78
N ASP A 193 -11.12 -17.14 -22.36
CA ASP A 193 -10.78 -15.86 -21.74
C ASP A 193 -12.02 -14.95 -21.60
N THR A 194 -12.91 -15.00 -22.60
CA THR A 194 -14.18 -14.26 -22.59
C THR A 194 -15.11 -14.79 -21.51
N LEU A 195 -15.26 -16.12 -21.42
CA LEU A 195 -16.09 -16.76 -20.40
C LEU A 195 -15.56 -16.51 -18.99
N ALA A 196 -14.23 -16.58 -18.79
CA ALA A 196 -13.60 -16.26 -17.51
C ALA A 196 -13.86 -14.81 -17.09
N THR A 197 -13.79 -13.86 -18.04
CA THR A 197 -14.07 -12.45 -17.78
C THR A 197 -15.54 -12.22 -17.38
N LEU A 198 -16.48 -12.84 -18.09
CA LEU A 198 -17.92 -12.73 -17.77
C LEU A 198 -18.22 -13.29 -16.38
N ARG A 199 -17.64 -14.43 -16.01
CA ARG A 199 -17.78 -15.01 -14.67
C ARG A 199 -17.21 -14.11 -13.58
N ALA A 200 -16.05 -13.51 -13.81
CA ALA A 200 -15.45 -12.57 -12.86
C ALA A 200 -16.32 -11.30 -12.66
N ILE A 201 -16.94 -10.79 -13.73
CA ILE A 201 -17.90 -9.68 -13.65
C ILE A 201 -19.15 -10.08 -12.86
N GLU A 202 -19.69 -11.28 -13.10
CA GLU A 202 -20.84 -11.79 -12.36
C GLU A 202 -20.54 -11.97 -10.86
N GLU A 203 -19.37 -12.53 -10.52
CA GLU A 203 -18.94 -12.70 -9.13
C GLU A 203 -18.76 -11.35 -8.42
N TYR A 204 -18.12 -10.39 -9.08
CA TYR A 204 -17.97 -9.02 -8.56
C TYR A 204 -19.31 -8.32 -8.34
N ASN A 205 -20.27 -8.51 -9.25
CA ASN A 205 -21.61 -7.93 -9.10
C ASN A 205 -22.43 -8.63 -8.01
N LYS A 206 -22.18 -9.92 -7.75
CA LYS A 206 -22.81 -10.65 -6.64
C LYS A 206 -22.24 -10.23 -5.28
N SER A 207 -20.93 -9.98 -5.18
CA SER A 207 -20.30 -9.57 -3.92
C SER A 207 -20.68 -8.14 -3.51
N ASN A 208 -20.94 -7.24 -4.46
CA ASN A 208 -21.31 -5.84 -4.19
C ASN A 208 -22.82 -5.59 -3.99
N LYS A 209 -23.67 -6.62 -4.09
CA LYS A 209 -25.12 -6.53 -3.84
C LYS A 209 -25.53 -6.93 -2.42
N LYS A 210 -24.57 -7.19 -1.52
CA LYS A 210 -24.77 -7.50 -0.09
C LYS A 210 -24.30 -6.33 0.76
#